data_AF-A0A935WIM0-F1
#
_entry.id   AF-A0A935WIM0-F1
#
_cell.length_a   1.000
_cell.length_b   1.000
_cell.length_c   1.000
_cell.angle_alpha   90.00
_cell.angle_beta   90.00
_cell.angle_gamma   90.00
#
_symmetry.space_group_name_H-M   'P 1'
#
loop_
_entity.id
_entity.type
_entity.pdbx_description
1 polymer ?
#
loop_
_entity_poly.entity_id
_entity_poly.type
_entity_poly.pdbx_seq_one_letter_code
_entity_poly.pdbx_strand_id
1 'polypeptide(L)' 'MQLDLRLPMGLMFSAFGALLTIFGLVSDEALYQRSLGINVNLWWGLVLLAFGLAMLALARKGRTRA' A
#
# COMPACT_ATOMS: atom_id res chain seq x y z
N MET A 1 -14.66 1.70 24.17
CA MET A 1 -14.79 1.18 22.80
C MET A 1 -13.41 0.80 22.32
N GLN A 2 -13.07 -0.50 22.21
CA GLN A 2 -11.80 -0.91 21.62
C GLN A 2 -11.86 -0.59 20.13
N LEU A 3 -11.20 0.49 19.72
CA LEU A 3 -11.05 0.84 18.32
C LEU A 3 -10.29 -0.30 17.64
N ASP A 4 -10.93 -0.99 16.70
CA ASP A 4 -10.28 -2.00 15.87
C ASP A 4 -9.16 -1.34 15.07
N LEU A 5 -7.93 -1.40 15.58
CA LEU A 5 -6.75 -0.77 14.99
C LEU A 5 -6.48 -1.27 13.55
N ARG A 6 -7.01 -2.45 13.18
CA ARG A 6 -6.87 -3.03 11.83
C ARG A 6 -7.41 -2.12 10.74
N LEU A 7 -8.50 -1.40 11.00
CA LEU A 7 -9.18 -0.59 9.99
C LEU A 7 -8.37 0.68 9.65
N PRO A 8 -8.00 1.55 10.62
CA PRO A 8 -7.15 2.70 10.33
C PRO A 8 -5.76 2.31 9.82
N MET A 9 -5.15 1.25 10.36
CA MET A 9 -3.85 0.75 9.88
C MET A 9 -3.93 0.29 8.41
N GLY A 10 -4.94 -0.53 8.07
CA GLY A 10 -5.13 -0.99 6.68
C GLY A 10 -5.41 0.15 5.70
N LEU A 11 -6.14 1.18 6.14
CA LEU A 11 -6.40 2.39 5.35
C LEU A 11 -5.11 3.19 5.10
N MET A 12 -4.29 3.39 6.13
CA MET A 12 -3.00 4.10 6.00
C MET A 12 -2.06 3.36 5.04
N PHE A 13 -1.86 2.05 5.22
CA PHE A 13 -1.00 1.26 4.33
C PHE A 13 -1.49 1.25 2.88
N SER A 14 -2.80 1.16 2.66
CA SER A 14 -3.38 1.23 1.32
C SER A 14 -3.19 2.61 0.69
N ALA A 15 -3.38 3.68 1.45
CA ALA A 15 -3.20 5.05 0.95
C ALA A 15 -1.74 5.33 0.57
N PHE A 16 -0.78 4.99 1.45
CA PHE A 16 0.64 5.14 1.17
C PHE A 16 1.11 4.23 0.03
N GLY A 17 0.62 2.99 -0.04
CA GLY A 17 0.92 2.06 -1.14
C GLY A 17 0.40 2.58 -2.48
N ALA A 18 -0.82 3.15 -2.51
CA ALA A 18 -1.37 3.78 -3.71
C ALA A 18 -0.54 4.98 -4.14
N LEU A 19 -0.13 5.83 -3.19
CA LEU A 19 0.69 7.00 -3.47
C LEU A 19 2.05 6.59 -4.07
N LEU A 20 2.72 5.60 -3.48
CA LEU A 20 3.99 5.06 -3.97
C LEU A 20 3.85 4.39 -5.34
N THR A 21 2.76 3.67 -5.57
CA THR A 21 2.49 3.04 -6.88
C THR A 21 2.27 4.09 -7.97
N ILE A 22 1.44 5.10 -7.71
CA ILE A 22 1.20 6.21 -8.64
C ILE A 22 2.48 6.99 -8.88
N PHE A 23 3.22 7.29 -7.82
CA PHE A 23 4.52 7.95 -7.93
C PHE A 23 5.47 7.12 -8.79
N GLY A 24 5.59 5.81 -8.55
CA GLY A 24 6.38 4.89 -9.36
C GLY A 24 5.99 4.93 -10.84
N LEU A 25 4.70 4.97 -11.17
CA LEU A 25 4.20 5.02 -12.55
C LEU A 25 4.46 6.36 -13.26
N VAL A 26 4.39 7.47 -12.53
CA VAL A 26 4.55 8.84 -13.09
C VAL A 26 6.01 9.30 -13.06
N SER A 27 6.86 8.69 -12.22
CA SER A 27 8.26 9.03 -12.08
C SER A 27 9.06 8.76 -13.35
N ASP A 28 9.98 9.66 -13.66
CA ASP A 28 10.88 9.56 -14.80
C ASP A 28 11.95 8.46 -14.58
N GLU A 29 12.23 7.65 -15.61
CA GLU A 29 13.22 6.56 -15.54
C GLU A 29 14.64 7.07 -15.22
N ALA A 30 14.92 8.33 -15.54
CA ALA A 30 16.18 8.99 -15.23
C ALA A 30 16.49 9.02 -13.71
N LEU A 31 15.47 9.05 -12.84
CA LEU A 31 15.66 8.98 -11.39
C LEU A 31 16.12 7.58 -10.93
N TYR A 32 15.77 6.53 -11.67
CA TYR A 32 16.09 5.14 -11.33
C TYR A 32 17.43 4.65 -11.89
N GLN A 33 18.17 5.49 -12.62
CA GLN A 33 19.55 5.21 -13.02
C GLN A 33 20.44 4.86 -11.81
N ARG A 34 20.18 5.48 -10.65
CA ARG A 34 20.86 5.15 -9.37
C ARG A 34 20.43 3.81 -8.78
N SER A 35 19.29 3.28 -9.21
CA SER A 35 18.69 2.02 -8.75
C SER A 35 18.84 0.91 -9.79
N LEU A 36 19.85 0.97 -10.67
CA LEU A 36 20.07 0.02 -11.78
C LEU A 36 18.89 -0.03 -12.79
N GLY A 37 18.11 1.04 -12.90
CA GLY A 37 16.90 1.09 -13.71
C GLY A 37 15.68 0.40 -13.08
N ILE A 38 15.78 -0.03 -11.82
CA ILE A 38 14.69 -0.69 -11.12
C ILE A 38 13.80 0.36 -10.44
N ASN A 39 12.52 0.33 -10.77
CA ASN A 39 11.51 1.18 -10.15
C ASN A 39 11.10 0.63 -8.76
N VAL A 40 11.97 0.86 -7.78
CA VAL A 40 11.80 0.40 -6.38
C VAL A 40 10.51 0.95 -5.78
N ASN A 41 10.14 2.20 -6.10
CA ASN A 41 8.93 2.83 -5.60
C ASN A 41 7.66 2.13 -6.08
N LEU A 42 7.64 1.71 -7.35
CA LEU A 42 6.52 0.96 -7.91
C LEU A 42 6.38 -0.42 -7.27
N TRP A 43 7.48 -1.18 -7.18
CA TRP A 43 7.46 -2.53 -6.61
C TRP A 43 7.07 -2.52 -5.14
N TRP A 44 7.69 -1.67 -4.33
CA TRP A 44 7.33 -1.54 -2.91
C TRP A 44 5.96 -0.90 -2.71
N GLY A 45 5.55 0.02 -3.58
CA GLY A 45 4.21 0.57 -3.62
C GLY A 45 3.14 -0.51 -3.81
N LEU A 46 3.34 -1.40 -4.79
CA LEU A 46 2.45 -2.53 -5.05
C LEU A 46 2.39 -3.52 -3.89
N VAL A 47 3.54 -3.86 -3.29
CA VAL A 47 3.60 -4.74 -2.11
C VAL A 47 2.83 -4.14 -0.93
N LEU A 48 3.06 -2.84 -0.65
CA LEU A 48 2.41 -2.13 0.44
C LEU A 48 0.89 -1.98 0.20
N LEU A 49 0.48 -1.72 -1.04
CA LEU A 49 -0.91 -1.65 -1.46
C LEU A 49 -1.60 -3.01 -1.28
N ALA A 50 -1.00 -4.09 -1.78
CA ALA A 50 -1.54 -5.44 -1.65
C ALA A 50 -1.70 -5.84 -0.19
N PHE A 51 -0.72 -5.53 0.66
CA PHE A 51 -0.77 -5.77 2.09
C PHE A 51 -1.89 -4.96 2.77
N GLY A 52 -1.99 -3.67 2.47
CA GLY A 52 -3.04 -2.80 3.01
C GLY A 52 -4.44 -3.26 2.63
N LEU A 53 -4.65 -3.64 1.36
CA LEU A 53 -5.91 -4.18 0.87
C LEU A 53 -6.26 -5.52 1.52
N ALA A 54 -5.27 -6.40 1.72
CA ALA A 54 -5.48 -7.66 2.44
C ALA A 54 -5.92 -7.42 3.90
N MET A 55 -5.29 -6.48 4.60
CA MET A 55 -5.70 -6.06 5.95
C MET A 55 -7.13 -5.51 5.96
N LEU A 56 -7.48 -4.64 5.01
CA LEU A 56 -8.84 -4.09 4.89
C LEU A 56 -9.88 -5.18 4.60
N ALA A 57 -9.56 -6.15 3.75
CA ALA A 57 -10.42 -7.30 3.46
C ALA A 57 -10.68 -8.15 4.71
N LEU A 58 -9.62 -8.42 5.50
CA LEU A 58 -9.73 -9.14 6.77
C LEU A 58 -10.51 -8.33 7.82
N ALA A 59 -10.33 -7.02 7.89
CA ALA A 59 -11.06 -6.14 8.79
C ALA A 59 -12.56 -6.11 8.47
N ARG A 60 -12.93 -6.04 7.17
CA ARG A 60 -14.32 -6.15 6.71
C ARG A 60 -14.94 -7.49 7.09
N LYS A 61 -14.23 -8.60 6.83
CA LYS A 61 -14.70 -9.95 7.15
C LYS A 61 -14.89 -10.18 8.66
N GLY A 62 -14.05 -9.55 9.50
CA GLY A 62 -14.18 -9.59 10.95
C GLY A 62 -15.42 -8.85 11.46
N ARG A 63 -15.79 -7.72 10.82
CA ARG A 63 -16.97 -6.93 11.19
C ARG A 63 -18.30 -7.53 10.72
N THR A 64 -18.29 -8.37 9.69
CA THR A 64 -19.48 -9.14 9.26
C THR A 64 -19.77 -10.37 10.15
N ARG A 65 -18.82 -10.80 10.98
CA ARG A 65 -18.97 -11.96 11.88
C ARG A 65 -19.27 -11.60 13.34
N ALA A 66 -19.27 -10.32 13.69
CA ALA A 66 -19.59 -9.78 15.02
C ALA A 66 -21.00 -9.20 15.00
#